data_AF-A0A2E9Z2H8-F1
#
_entry.id   AF-A0A2E9Z2H8-F1
#
_cell.length_a   1.000
_cell.length_b   1.000
_cell.length_c   1.000
_cell.angle_alpha   90.00
_cell.angle_beta   90.00
_cell.angle_gamma   90.00
#
_symmetry.space_group_name_H-M   'P 1'
#
loop_
_entity.id
_entity.type
_entity.pdbx_description
1 polymer ?
#
loop_
_entity_poly.entity_id
_entity_poly.type
_entity_poly.pdbx_seq_one_letter_code
_entity_poly.pdbx_strand_id
1 'polypeptide(L)'
;MEIFMKYMQVFLLASILVFLYPYKSLANSENTFNQLILAKSSLESRFGVRSVECFAFKENIGFTEDQIQLVENCLAGVRLLASALGQVPDPQIHTVGISTRFLRTGGFNTVLIPWNASLQETVAFLKNQISKEEQGLFLAKISKLKRKIHLAFRIPSLYCSQRISNEQCLTGYERLASIKKLPAAKPIRWKEVILDDRRGLGDSSRSHRISYSASSEEMLEILLMDPQEEWSLRKRMYDDIKSKFKGAFEKRLQIATYFCSTELTEKHCLEGITSLSQASEKQSMRMKAWGEVAIDKYNTFIKDDFDVSIRFNLPSDELVSYFASKENRAEATKNAVLVEKLEKRTLNNPSGLRAVCDLEGMRSKLCVGAFKDFISFVSSHRDFRVKEPWESVMFVDGTQLARVNFALNSSPRHSYIYIDAASGPKEFLAHLMRFGK
;
A
#
# COMPACT_ATOMS: atom_id res chain seq x y z
N MET A 1 -49.71 -32.52 -34.41
CA MET A 1 -48.27 -32.34 -34.70
C MET A 1 -47.88 -30.87 -34.87
N GLU A 2 -48.71 -30.06 -35.56
CA GLU A 2 -48.41 -28.63 -35.80
C GLU A 2 -48.36 -27.75 -34.54
N ILE A 3 -49.16 -28.05 -33.52
CA ILE A 3 -49.19 -27.28 -32.26
C ILE A 3 -47.88 -27.46 -31.46
N PHE A 4 -47.33 -28.69 -31.47
CA PHE A 4 -46.07 -29.01 -30.77
C PHE A 4 -44.86 -28.32 -31.42
N MET A 5 -44.89 -28.17 -32.76
CA MET A 5 -43.84 -27.52 -33.53
C MET A 5 -43.81 -26.00 -33.32
N LYS A 6 -44.98 -25.36 -33.14
CA LYS A 6 -45.07 -23.94 -32.76
C LYS A 6 -44.52 -23.67 -31.36
N TYR A 7 -44.79 -24.53 -30.38
CA TYR A 7 -44.25 -24.38 -29.03
C TYR A 7 -42.72 -24.55 -28.98
N MET A 8 -42.16 -25.49 -29.75
CA MET A 8 -40.71 -25.65 -29.90
C MET A 8 -40.04 -24.45 -30.56
N GLN A 9 -40.65 -23.83 -31.57
CA GLN A 9 -40.12 -22.60 -32.20
C GLN A 9 -40.15 -21.40 -31.24
N VAL A 10 -41.20 -21.26 -30.43
CA VAL A 10 -41.28 -20.18 -29.43
C VAL A 10 -40.28 -20.40 -28.29
N PHE A 11 -40.07 -21.64 -27.84
CA PHE A 11 -39.03 -21.95 -26.85
C PHE A 11 -37.61 -21.77 -27.39
N LEU A 12 -37.34 -22.13 -28.65
CA LEU A 12 -36.07 -21.89 -29.32
C LEU A 12 -35.81 -20.39 -29.55
N LEU A 13 -36.82 -19.61 -29.93
CA LEU A 13 -36.69 -18.14 -30.05
C LEU A 13 -36.50 -17.46 -28.68
N ALA A 14 -37.19 -17.92 -27.64
CA ALA A 14 -37.03 -17.41 -26.28
C ALA A 14 -35.65 -17.76 -25.69
N SER A 15 -35.13 -18.96 -25.96
CA SER A 15 -33.78 -19.35 -25.52
C SER A 15 -32.68 -18.65 -26.33
N ILE A 16 -32.86 -18.45 -27.64
CA ILE A 16 -31.92 -17.66 -28.44
C ILE A 16 -31.94 -16.17 -28.03
N LEU A 17 -33.09 -15.62 -27.62
CA LEU A 17 -33.16 -14.26 -27.04
C LEU A 17 -32.49 -14.16 -25.66
N VAL A 18 -32.48 -15.23 -24.84
CA VAL A 18 -31.72 -15.27 -23.59
C VAL A 18 -30.21 -15.40 -23.83
N PHE A 19 -29.78 -16.04 -24.94
CA PHE A 19 -28.37 -16.16 -25.33
C PHE A 19 -27.85 -15.01 -26.20
N LEU A 20 -28.73 -14.19 -26.78
CA LEU A 20 -28.39 -12.97 -27.54
C LEU A 20 -28.68 -11.67 -26.78
N TYR A 21 -29.04 -11.75 -25.49
CA TYR A 21 -28.69 -10.65 -24.62
C TYR A 21 -27.16 -10.59 -24.63
N PRO A 22 -26.53 -9.49 -25.12
CA PRO A 22 -25.20 -9.24 -24.62
C PRO A 22 -25.38 -9.28 -23.10
N TYR A 23 -24.53 -10.02 -22.40
CA TYR A 23 -24.12 -9.54 -21.10
C TYR A 23 -23.77 -8.09 -21.38
N LYS A 24 -24.72 -7.19 -21.12
CA LYS A 24 -24.38 -5.86 -20.69
C LYS A 24 -23.45 -6.20 -19.55
N SER A 25 -22.15 -6.11 -19.80
CA SER A 25 -21.37 -5.30 -18.91
C SER A 25 -22.27 -4.07 -18.71
N LEU A 26 -23.01 -4.07 -17.60
CA LEU A 26 -22.93 -2.90 -16.78
C LEU A 26 -21.43 -2.70 -16.70
N ALA A 27 -20.90 -1.83 -17.56
CA ALA A 27 -19.75 -1.05 -17.21
C ALA A 27 -20.13 -0.56 -15.82
N ASN A 28 -19.60 -1.22 -14.80
CA ASN A 28 -19.82 -0.85 -13.42
C ASN A 28 -19.29 0.58 -13.39
N SER A 29 -20.20 1.55 -13.46
CA SER A 29 -19.91 2.96 -13.24
C SER A 29 -19.59 3.23 -11.76
N GLU A 30 -19.21 2.17 -11.04
CA GLU A 30 -18.78 2.18 -9.66
C GLU A 30 -17.28 2.41 -9.64
N ASN A 31 -16.82 3.19 -8.68
CA ASN A 31 -15.43 3.51 -8.44
C ASN A 31 -14.62 2.24 -8.21
N THR A 32 -13.44 2.18 -8.80
CA THR A 32 -12.52 1.04 -8.73
C THR A 32 -12.21 0.65 -7.28
N PHE A 33 -11.96 1.61 -6.39
CA PHE A 33 -11.71 1.35 -4.97
C PHE A 33 -12.91 0.72 -4.28
N ASN A 34 -14.12 1.26 -4.48
CA ASN A 34 -15.33 0.69 -3.89
C ASN A 34 -15.56 -0.76 -4.35
N GLN A 35 -15.31 -1.05 -5.63
CA GLN A 35 -15.37 -2.42 -6.16
C GLN A 35 -14.29 -3.32 -5.54
N LEU A 36 -13.11 -2.78 -5.25
CA LEU A 36 -12.00 -3.49 -4.63
C LEU A 36 -12.31 -3.88 -3.18
N ILE A 37 -12.92 -2.98 -2.40
CA ILE A 37 -13.39 -3.26 -1.03
C ILE A 37 -14.40 -4.41 -1.03
N LEU A 38 -15.38 -4.37 -1.95
CA LEU A 38 -16.37 -5.45 -2.08
C LEU A 38 -15.73 -6.78 -2.50
N ALA A 39 -14.77 -6.74 -3.43
CA ALA A 39 -14.05 -7.93 -3.86
C ALA A 39 -13.20 -8.53 -2.72
N LYS A 40 -12.54 -7.69 -1.92
CA LYS A 40 -11.81 -8.11 -0.72
C LYS A 40 -12.74 -8.75 0.32
N SER A 41 -13.89 -8.15 0.59
CA SER A 41 -14.89 -8.75 1.50
C SER A 41 -15.40 -10.11 1.01
N SER A 42 -15.57 -10.27 -0.31
CA SER A 42 -15.87 -11.58 -0.91
C SER A 42 -14.73 -12.58 -0.73
N LEU A 43 -13.46 -12.16 -0.82
CA LEU A 43 -12.32 -13.05 -0.60
C LEU A 43 -12.23 -13.51 0.86
N GLU A 44 -12.46 -12.61 1.80
CA GLU A 44 -12.50 -12.89 3.24
C GLU A 44 -13.58 -13.92 3.57
N SER A 45 -14.82 -13.64 3.18
CA SER A 45 -15.98 -14.47 3.53
C SER A 45 -15.98 -15.85 2.88
N ARG A 46 -15.48 -15.97 1.65
CA ARG A 46 -15.53 -17.24 0.89
C ARG A 46 -14.27 -18.08 1.01
N PHE A 47 -13.11 -17.45 1.17
CA PHE A 47 -11.81 -18.13 1.09
C PHE A 47 -10.90 -17.89 2.29
N GLY A 48 -11.32 -17.07 3.26
CA GLY A 48 -10.54 -16.81 4.49
C GLY A 48 -9.31 -15.93 4.28
N VAL A 49 -9.16 -15.26 3.14
CA VAL A 49 -8.06 -14.33 2.86
C VAL A 49 -8.26 -13.05 3.66
N ARG A 50 -7.46 -12.82 4.70
CA ARG A 50 -7.65 -11.74 5.68
C ARG A 50 -7.06 -10.39 5.25
N SER A 51 -6.05 -10.42 4.39
CA SER A 51 -5.31 -9.23 3.99
C SER A 51 -4.99 -9.30 2.51
N VAL A 52 -5.21 -8.17 1.83
CA VAL A 52 -4.91 -7.97 0.42
C VAL A 52 -4.07 -6.70 0.29
N GLU A 53 -2.95 -6.79 -0.40
CA GLU A 53 -2.07 -5.64 -0.66
C GLU A 53 -1.86 -5.44 -2.16
N CYS A 54 -2.17 -4.25 -2.65
CA CYS A 54 -1.98 -3.86 -4.03
C CYS A 54 -0.53 -3.42 -4.27
N PHE A 55 0.13 -4.09 -5.21
CA PHE A 55 1.49 -3.81 -5.67
C PHE A 55 2.50 -3.70 -4.54
N ALA A 56 2.38 -4.60 -3.56
CA ALA A 56 3.36 -4.77 -2.50
C ALA A 56 4.77 -4.79 -3.09
N PHE A 57 5.65 -3.97 -2.51
CA PHE A 57 7.08 -3.85 -2.89
C PHE A 57 7.38 -3.20 -4.25
N LYS A 58 6.38 -2.71 -5.00
CA LYS A 58 6.63 -1.89 -6.19
C LYS A 58 7.08 -0.50 -5.76
N GLU A 59 8.31 -0.17 -6.10
CA GLU A 59 8.92 1.11 -5.69
C GLU A 59 8.96 2.13 -6.81
N ASN A 60 9.16 1.69 -8.07
CA ASN A 60 9.17 2.61 -9.20
C ASN A 60 7.75 2.73 -9.76
N ILE A 61 7.01 3.70 -9.22
CA ILE A 61 5.64 4.01 -9.63
C ILE A 61 5.66 5.22 -10.56
N GLY A 62 6.35 6.30 -10.18
CA GLY A 62 6.37 7.56 -10.93
C GLY A 62 5.66 8.68 -10.16
N PHE A 63 4.55 9.17 -10.69
CA PHE A 63 3.76 10.27 -10.14
C PHE A 63 2.50 9.78 -9.43
N THR A 64 1.79 10.69 -8.75
CA THR A 64 0.57 10.33 -8.00
C THR A 64 -0.48 9.71 -8.93
N GLU A 65 -0.63 10.24 -10.13
CA GLU A 65 -1.61 9.82 -11.13
C GLU A 65 -1.34 8.40 -11.64
N ASP A 66 -0.07 7.97 -11.69
CA ASP A 66 0.31 6.62 -12.12
C ASP A 66 -0.21 5.53 -11.16
N GLN A 67 -0.56 5.91 -9.92
CA GLN A 67 -1.16 4.99 -8.95
C GLN A 67 -2.58 4.55 -9.34
N ILE A 68 -3.32 5.38 -10.09
CA ILE A 68 -4.70 5.07 -10.50
C ILE A 68 -4.74 3.76 -11.30
N GLN A 69 -3.87 3.63 -12.30
CA GLN A 69 -3.78 2.41 -13.10
C GLN A 69 -3.39 1.20 -12.25
N LEU A 70 -2.58 1.39 -11.21
CA LEU A 70 -2.21 0.31 -10.29
C LEU A 70 -3.39 -0.11 -9.42
N VAL A 71 -4.26 0.80 -9.00
CA VAL A 71 -5.49 0.42 -8.27
C VAL A 71 -6.43 -0.39 -9.18
N GLU A 72 -6.56 -0.01 -10.46
CA GLU A 72 -7.34 -0.77 -11.46
C GLU A 72 -6.76 -2.15 -11.71
N ASN A 73 -5.45 -2.23 -11.92
CA ASN A 73 -4.77 -3.51 -12.09
C ASN A 73 -4.91 -4.37 -10.83
N CYS A 74 -4.90 -3.76 -9.65
CA CYS A 74 -5.12 -4.49 -8.41
C CYS A 74 -6.51 -5.14 -8.38
N LEU A 75 -7.57 -4.40 -8.77
CA LEU A 75 -8.92 -4.95 -8.88
C LEU A 75 -8.99 -6.13 -9.87
N ALA A 76 -8.30 -6.03 -11.01
CA ALA A 76 -8.20 -7.14 -11.96
C ALA A 76 -7.54 -8.37 -11.32
N GLY A 77 -6.43 -8.19 -10.62
CA GLY A 77 -5.72 -9.26 -9.91
C GLY A 77 -6.55 -9.89 -8.79
N VAL A 78 -7.29 -9.10 -8.01
CA VAL A 78 -8.18 -9.59 -6.95
C VAL A 78 -9.32 -10.44 -7.52
N ARG A 79 -9.89 -10.04 -8.67
CA ARG A 79 -10.94 -10.81 -9.37
C ARG A 79 -10.42 -12.12 -9.95
N LEU A 80 -9.22 -12.07 -10.55
CA LEU A 80 -8.51 -13.25 -11.04
C LEU A 80 -8.29 -14.24 -9.90
N LEU A 81 -7.77 -13.76 -8.77
CA LEU A 81 -7.55 -14.56 -7.57
C LEU A 81 -8.85 -15.19 -7.06
N ALA A 82 -9.93 -14.43 -6.94
CA ALA A 82 -11.23 -14.96 -6.50
C ALA A 82 -11.73 -16.09 -7.41
N SER A 83 -11.50 -15.96 -8.72
CA SER A 83 -11.85 -16.99 -9.71
C SER A 83 -10.97 -18.23 -9.57
N ALA A 84 -9.67 -18.04 -9.34
CA ALA A 84 -8.71 -19.14 -9.18
C ALA A 84 -8.94 -19.92 -7.88
N LEU A 85 -9.20 -19.23 -6.76
CA LEU A 85 -9.49 -19.87 -5.47
C LEU A 85 -10.78 -20.70 -5.53
N GLY A 86 -11.74 -20.35 -6.38
CA GLY A 86 -12.92 -21.17 -6.66
C GLY A 86 -12.62 -22.54 -7.29
N GLN A 87 -11.39 -22.77 -7.78
CA GLN A 87 -10.96 -24.01 -8.43
C GLN A 87 -9.87 -24.77 -7.65
N VAL A 88 -9.48 -24.26 -6.48
CA VAL A 88 -8.41 -24.84 -5.66
C VAL A 88 -8.99 -25.28 -4.32
N PRO A 89 -8.94 -26.59 -3.99
CA PRO A 89 -9.40 -27.06 -2.69
C PRO A 89 -8.44 -26.59 -1.60
N ASP A 90 -9.00 -26.03 -0.52
CA ASP A 90 -8.31 -25.59 0.70
C ASP A 90 -6.93 -24.94 0.48
N PRO A 91 -6.86 -23.75 -0.15
CA PRO A 91 -5.59 -23.11 -0.49
C PRO A 91 -4.79 -22.64 0.74
N GLN A 92 -5.42 -22.51 1.92
CA GLN A 92 -4.83 -22.05 3.19
C GLN A 92 -4.01 -20.74 3.10
N ILE A 93 -4.41 -19.83 2.22
CA ILE A 93 -3.76 -18.53 2.02
C ILE A 93 -4.49 -17.47 2.84
N HIS A 94 -3.74 -16.74 3.66
CA HIS A 94 -4.29 -15.75 4.58
C HIS A 94 -3.97 -14.31 4.15
N THR A 95 -2.84 -14.13 3.45
CA THR A 95 -2.36 -12.83 2.99
C THR A 95 -2.02 -12.92 1.52
N VAL A 96 -2.49 -11.97 0.73
CA VAL A 96 -2.23 -11.92 -0.71
C VAL A 96 -1.74 -10.55 -1.14
N GLY A 97 -0.62 -10.51 -1.85
CA GLY A 97 -0.20 -9.34 -2.59
C GLY A 97 -0.56 -9.47 -4.07
N ILE A 98 -1.30 -8.52 -4.62
CA ILE A 98 -1.36 -8.37 -6.08
C ILE A 98 -0.05 -7.70 -6.52
N SER A 99 0.63 -8.27 -7.51
CA SER A 99 1.99 -7.89 -7.86
C SER A 99 2.24 -8.07 -9.36
N THR A 100 3.51 -8.13 -9.76
CA THR A 100 3.97 -8.42 -11.12
C THR A 100 4.60 -9.80 -11.26
N ARG A 101 4.62 -10.59 -10.17
CA ARG A 101 5.25 -11.91 -10.13
C ARG A 101 4.51 -12.86 -9.20
N PHE A 102 4.67 -14.16 -9.44
CA PHE A 102 4.30 -15.20 -8.50
C PHE A 102 5.36 -15.33 -7.40
N LEU A 103 4.94 -15.44 -6.15
CA LEU A 103 5.84 -15.70 -5.02
C LEU A 103 5.08 -16.39 -3.89
N ARG A 104 5.68 -17.41 -3.25
CA ARG A 104 5.25 -17.89 -1.93
C ARG A 104 6.27 -17.44 -0.88
N THR A 105 5.79 -16.80 0.17
CA THR A 105 6.62 -16.20 1.23
C THR A 105 5.90 -16.27 2.57
N GLY A 106 6.46 -15.65 3.61
CA GLY A 106 5.79 -15.49 4.91
C GLY A 106 5.46 -16.82 5.60
N GLY A 107 6.26 -17.87 5.39
CA GLY A 107 5.98 -19.19 5.96
C GLY A 107 4.79 -19.87 5.28
N PHE A 108 4.67 -19.72 3.96
CA PHE A 108 3.70 -20.38 3.06
C PHE A 108 2.27 -19.83 3.09
N ASN A 109 1.93 -18.97 4.06
CA ASN A 109 0.59 -18.39 4.19
C ASN A 109 0.40 -17.08 3.40
N THR A 110 1.49 -16.54 2.85
CA THR A 110 1.50 -15.32 2.03
C THR A 110 1.87 -15.65 0.60
N VAL A 111 1.10 -15.13 -0.35
CA VAL A 111 1.42 -15.26 -1.78
C VAL A 111 1.40 -13.91 -2.50
N LEU A 112 2.24 -13.78 -3.53
CA LEU A 112 2.13 -12.72 -4.52
C LEU A 112 1.60 -13.30 -5.83
N ILE A 113 0.65 -12.61 -6.45
CA ILE A 113 -0.01 -13.03 -7.69
C ILE A 113 0.12 -11.90 -8.73
N PRO A 114 0.62 -12.16 -9.95
CA PRO A 114 0.62 -11.18 -11.02
C PRO A 114 -0.81 -10.78 -11.39
N TRP A 115 -1.08 -9.49 -11.46
CA TRP A 115 -2.42 -8.99 -11.82
C TRP A 115 -2.87 -9.40 -13.23
N ASN A 116 -1.91 -9.62 -14.13
CA ASN A 116 -2.12 -9.95 -15.54
C ASN A 116 -1.84 -11.42 -15.88
N ALA A 117 -1.69 -12.29 -14.87
CA ALA A 117 -1.54 -13.72 -15.12
C ALA A 117 -2.83 -14.33 -15.70
N SER A 118 -2.72 -15.45 -16.39
CA SER A 118 -3.90 -16.22 -16.77
C SER A 118 -4.51 -16.95 -15.57
N LEU A 119 -5.80 -17.29 -15.70
CA LEU A 119 -6.50 -18.12 -14.71
C LEU A 119 -5.80 -19.48 -14.52
N GLN A 120 -5.37 -20.11 -15.61
CA GLN A 120 -4.71 -21.42 -15.58
C GLN A 120 -3.38 -21.37 -14.84
N GLU A 121 -2.52 -20.38 -15.13
CA GLU A 121 -1.26 -20.18 -14.43
C GLU A 121 -1.48 -19.93 -12.94
N THR A 122 -2.47 -19.11 -12.60
CA THR A 122 -2.80 -18.80 -11.20
C THR A 122 -3.28 -20.04 -10.46
N VAL A 123 -4.17 -20.84 -11.06
CA VAL A 123 -4.63 -22.11 -10.47
C VAL A 123 -3.47 -23.09 -10.32
N ALA A 124 -2.61 -23.23 -11.32
CA ALA A 124 -1.43 -24.11 -11.25
C ALA A 124 -0.49 -23.70 -10.12
N PHE A 125 -0.19 -22.40 -9.99
CA PHE A 125 0.63 -21.86 -8.91
C PHE A 125 0.01 -22.15 -7.54
N LEU A 126 -1.30 -21.91 -7.39
CA LEU A 126 -2.02 -22.13 -6.13
C LEU A 126 -2.09 -23.61 -5.73
N LYS A 127 -2.24 -24.53 -6.69
CA LYS A 127 -2.21 -25.99 -6.47
C LYS A 127 -0.81 -26.52 -6.14
N ASN A 128 0.24 -25.85 -6.62
CA ASN A 128 1.61 -26.22 -6.33
C ASN A 128 2.02 -25.79 -4.92
N GLN A 129 1.42 -26.43 -3.92
CA GLN A 129 1.74 -26.26 -2.51
C GLN A 129 2.44 -27.53 -2.01
N ILE A 130 3.53 -27.35 -1.27
CA ILE A 130 4.20 -28.45 -0.55
C ILE A 130 3.32 -28.95 0.61
N SER A 131 3.49 -30.20 1.03
CA SER A 131 2.64 -30.80 2.06
C SER A 131 2.79 -30.12 3.43
N LYS A 132 1.84 -30.33 4.34
CA LYS A 132 1.91 -29.72 5.68
C LYS A 132 3.08 -30.26 6.50
N GLU A 133 3.41 -31.51 6.29
CA GLU A 133 4.57 -32.19 6.86
C GLU A 133 5.87 -31.53 6.38
N GLU A 134 5.99 -31.27 5.08
CA GLU A 134 7.15 -30.59 4.49
C GLU A 134 7.26 -29.13 4.96
N GLN A 135 6.14 -28.41 5.04
CA GLN A 135 6.10 -27.06 5.63
C GLN A 135 6.62 -27.08 7.09
N GLY A 136 6.19 -28.06 7.88
CA GLY A 136 6.64 -28.24 9.27
C GLY A 136 8.14 -28.49 9.37
N LEU A 137 8.68 -29.40 8.55
CA LEU A 137 10.11 -29.68 8.48
C LEU A 137 10.92 -28.44 8.06
N PHE A 138 10.43 -27.70 7.07
CA PHE A 138 11.03 -26.46 6.62
C PHE A 138 11.12 -25.42 7.76
N LEU A 139 10.01 -25.17 8.45
CA LEU A 139 9.95 -24.18 9.54
C LEU A 139 10.81 -24.59 10.75
N ALA A 140 10.90 -25.89 11.05
CA ALA A 140 11.79 -26.42 12.07
C ALA A 140 13.27 -26.19 11.72
N LYS A 141 13.65 -26.39 10.45
CA LYS A 141 15.00 -26.11 9.94
C LYS A 141 15.36 -24.63 10.09
N ILE A 142 14.46 -23.73 9.68
CA ILE A 142 14.63 -22.28 9.86
C ILE A 142 14.84 -21.93 11.33
N SER A 143 14.02 -22.48 12.23
CA SER A 143 14.10 -22.22 13.67
C SER A 143 15.46 -22.64 14.26
N LYS A 144 15.99 -23.80 13.84
CA LYS A 144 17.32 -24.28 14.22
C LYS A 144 18.43 -23.35 13.73
N LEU A 145 18.34 -22.87 12.49
CA LEU A 145 19.31 -21.93 11.90
C LEU A 145 19.30 -20.58 12.64
N LYS A 146 18.11 -20.00 12.89
CA LYS A 146 17.97 -18.76 13.67
C LYS A 146 18.62 -18.87 15.04
N ARG A 147 18.41 -19.97 15.76
CA ARG A 147 19.05 -20.22 17.06
C ARG A 147 20.58 -20.25 16.94
N LYS A 148 21.13 -20.91 15.92
CA LYS A 148 22.57 -20.97 15.68
C LYS A 148 23.15 -19.57 15.41
N ILE A 149 22.48 -18.78 14.58
CA ILE A 149 22.90 -17.40 14.25
C ILE A 149 22.83 -16.51 15.49
N HIS A 150 21.75 -16.61 16.27
CA HIS A 150 21.58 -15.86 17.51
C HIS A 150 22.70 -16.14 18.52
N LEU A 151 23.10 -17.41 18.69
CA LEU A 151 24.21 -17.76 19.57
C LEU A 151 25.55 -17.14 19.14
N ALA A 152 25.79 -17.02 17.83
CA ALA A 152 27.01 -16.43 17.29
C ALA A 152 27.02 -14.89 17.40
N PHE A 153 25.95 -14.24 16.92
CA PHE A 153 25.92 -12.79 16.69
C PHE A 153 25.03 -11.99 17.66
N ARG A 154 24.26 -12.66 18.52
CA ARG A 154 23.32 -12.04 19.50
C ARG A 154 22.30 -11.09 18.86
N ILE A 155 21.80 -11.43 17.68
CA ILE A 155 20.76 -10.66 16.97
C ILE A 155 19.39 -10.98 17.60
N PRO A 156 18.67 -10.03 18.23
CA PRO A 156 17.40 -10.31 18.89
C PRO A 156 16.28 -10.63 17.91
N SER A 157 16.12 -9.82 16.86
CA SER A 157 15.12 -10.02 15.82
C SER A 157 15.80 -10.35 14.50
N LEU A 158 15.56 -11.54 13.98
CA LEU A 158 16.09 -12.00 12.70
C LEU A 158 14.95 -12.62 11.88
N TYR A 159 14.60 -11.98 10.77
CA TYR A 159 13.52 -12.40 9.89
C TYR A 159 13.86 -12.13 8.42
N CYS A 160 13.06 -12.71 7.52
CA CYS A 160 13.15 -12.46 6.09
C CYS A 160 12.07 -11.47 5.69
N SER A 161 12.38 -10.57 4.77
CA SER A 161 11.39 -9.73 4.13
C SER A 161 10.39 -10.61 3.36
N GLN A 162 9.17 -10.10 3.17
CA GLN A 162 8.20 -10.75 2.29
C GLN A 162 8.50 -10.52 0.79
N ARG A 163 9.62 -9.85 0.46
CA ARG A 163 10.09 -9.64 -0.93
C ARG A 163 10.78 -10.88 -1.50
N ILE A 164 11.16 -11.83 -0.65
CA ILE A 164 11.91 -13.03 -1.06
C ILE A 164 11.09 -14.30 -0.83
N SER A 165 11.40 -15.35 -1.59
CA SER A 165 10.74 -16.64 -1.46
C SER A 165 11.17 -17.35 -0.17
N ASN A 166 10.41 -18.37 0.24
CA ASN A 166 10.81 -19.22 1.35
C ASN A 166 12.18 -19.87 1.11
N GLU A 167 12.46 -20.35 -0.10
CA GLU A 167 13.74 -20.98 -0.48
C GLU A 167 14.91 -19.99 -0.44
N GLN A 168 14.70 -18.77 -0.94
CA GLN A 168 15.68 -17.69 -0.85
C GLN A 168 15.97 -17.34 0.61
N CYS A 169 14.93 -17.25 1.43
CA CYS A 169 15.05 -17.03 2.87
C CYS A 169 15.84 -18.15 3.57
N LEU A 170 15.57 -19.42 3.24
CA LEU A 170 16.34 -20.56 3.75
C LEU A 170 17.82 -20.46 3.38
N THR A 171 18.10 -20.17 2.10
CA THR A 171 19.47 -20.01 1.58
C THR A 171 20.22 -18.93 2.36
N GLY A 172 19.59 -17.78 2.59
CA GLY A 172 20.18 -16.69 3.37
C GLY A 172 20.48 -17.11 4.82
N TYR A 173 19.59 -17.85 5.46
CA TYR A 173 19.85 -18.36 6.82
C TYR A 173 20.96 -19.40 6.87
N GLU A 174 21.04 -20.30 5.89
CA GLU A 174 22.11 -21.29 5.83
C GLU A 174 23.48 -20.63 5.70
N ARG A 175 23.59 -19.61 4.83
CA ARG A 175 24.81 -18.81 4.69
C ARG A 175 25.17 -18.10 5.98
N LEU A 176 24.25 -17.32 6.57
CA LEU A 176 24.48 -16.65 7.85
C LEU A 176 24.92 -17.63 8.95
N ALA A 177 24.31 -18.82 8.99
CA ALA A 177 24.61 -19.84 9.97
C ALA A 177 25.97 -20.54 9.74
N SER A 178 26.56 -20.43 8.54
CA SER A 178 27.91 -20.94 8.24
C SER A 178 29.03 -19.98 8.62
N ILE A 179 28.73 -18.69 8.83
CA ILE A 179 29.73 -17.68 9.19
C ILE A 179 30.29 -17.99 10.57
N LYS A 180 31.62 -18.11 10.64
CA LYS A 180 32.33 -18.27 11.91
C LYS A 180 32.50 -16.92 12.57
N LYS A 181 32.17 -16.83 13.86
CA LYS A 181 32.43 -15.63 14.66
C LYS A 181 33.94 -15.44 14.80
N LEU A 182 34.42 -14.22 14.53
CA LEU A 182 35.79 -13.84 14.83
C LEU A 182 35.96 -13.62 16.34
N PRO A 183 36.91 -14.30 17.03
CA PRO A 183 37.06 -14.22 18.49
C PRO A 183 37.27 -12.81 19.04
N ALA A 184 37.88 -11.92 18.23
CA ALA A 184 38.26 -10.56 18.63
C ALA A 184 37.28 -9.47 18.15
N ALA A 185 36.19 -9.83 17.47
CA ALA A 185 35.24 -8.83 16.97
C ALA A 185 34.46 -8.16 18.11
N LYS A 186 34.38 -6.83 18.09
CA LYS A 186 33.53 -6.09 19.02
C LYS A 186 32.07 -6.48 18.82
N PRO A 187 31.30 -6.74 19.90
CA PRO A 187 29.90 -7.10 19.78
C PRO A 187 29.06 -5.90 19.36
N ILE A 188 28.31 -6.03 18.28
CA ILE A 188 27.33 -5.03 17.84
C ILE A 188 26.01 -5.24 18.59
N ARG A 189 25.39 -4.13 19.01
CA ARG A 189 24.06 -4.15 19.66
C ARG A 189 22.96 -4.08 18.62
N TRP A 190 22.69 -5.20 17.98
CA TRP A 190 21.59 -5.33 17.02
C TRP A 190 20.23 -5.15 17.70
N LYS A 191 19.32 -4.43 17.03
CA LYS A 191 17.87 -4.49 17.28
C LYS A 191 17.27 -5.57 16.39
N GLU A 192 17.58 -5.49 15.10
CA GLU A 192 17.12 -6.46 14.11
C GLU A 192 18.09 -6.59 12.94
N VAL A 193 18.02 -7.73 12.26
CA VAL A 193 18.64 -7.96 10.95
C VAL A 193 17.59 -8.58 10.04
N ILE A 194 17.50 -8.07 8.82
CA ILE A 194 16.47 -8.44 7.85
C ILE A 194 17.17 -9.10 6.66
N LEU A 195 16.86 -10.35 6.37
CA LEU A 195 17.25 -10.97 5.11
C LEU A 195 16.30 -10.49 4.01
N ASP A 196 16.85 -9.91 2.96
CA ASP A 196 16.08 -9.29 1.89
C ASP A 196 16.68 -9.61 0.52
N ASP A 197 16.07 -9.16 -0.58
CA ASP A 197 16.68 -9.17 -1.92
C ASP A 197 17.70 -8.03 -2.12
N ARG A 198 17.92 -7.20 -1.08
CA ARG A 198 18.75 -6.00 -1.10
C ARG A 198 19.56 -5.83 0.17
N ARG A 199 20.60 -5.00 0.06
CA ARG A 199 21.40 -4.48 1.18
C ARG A 199 20.98 -3.05 1.50
N GLY A 200 21.04 -2.68 2.78
CA GLY A 200 20.98 -1.29 3.22
C GLY A 200 20.58 -1.15 4.67
N LEU A 201 20.47 0.10 5.14
CA LEU A 201 19.93 0.38 6.47
C LEU A 201 18.48 -0.12 6.60
N GLY A 202 18.12 -0.55 7.81
CA GLY A 202 16.72 -0.70 8.19
C GLY A 202 16.20 0.57 8.89
N ASP A 203 15.09 0.44 9.61
CA ASP A 203 14.33 1.61 10.09
C ASP A 203 14.95 2.29 11.34
N SER A 204 16.13 1.85 11.77
CA SER A 204 16.85 2.43 12.91
C SER A 204 18.35 2.21 12.82
N SER A 205 19.12 2.91 13.65
CA SER A 205 20.59 2.77 13.73
C SER A 205 21.10 1.45 14.30
N ARG A 206 20.21 0.50 14.57
CA ARG A 206 20.52 -0.86 14.99
C ARG A 206 19.82 -1.91 14.14
N SER A 207 19.37 -1.50 12.95
CA SER A 207 18.64 -2.32 11.98
C SER A 207 19.36 -2.30 10.65
N HIS A 208 19.56 -3.46 10.03
CA HIS A 208 20.21 -3.56 8.73
C HIS A 208 19.59 -4.69 7.88
N ARG A 209 19.47 -4.43 6.58
CA ARG A 209 19.05 -5.37 5.55
C ARG A 209 20.28 -6.04 4.91
N ILE A 210 20.28 -7.35 4.83
CA ILE A 210 21.33 -8.16 4.22
C ILE A 210 20.71 -8.91 3.04
N SER A 211 21.33 -8.82 1.87
CA SER A 211 20.85 -9.57 0.71
C SER A 211 21.01 -11.08 0.96
N TYR A 212 19.97 -11.88 0.70
CA TYR A 212 20.04 -13.34 0.77
C TYR A 212 21.08 -13.92 -0.20
N SER A 213 21.36 -13.20 -1.29
CA SER A 213 22.30 -13.60 -2.34
C SER A 213 23.75 -13.22 -2.04
N ALA A 214 24.01 -12.44 -0.98
CA ALA A 214 25.36 -12.04 -0.58
C ALA A 214 26.25 -13.24 -0.23
N SER A 215 27.56 -13.08 -0.39
CA SER A 215 28.57 -14.06 0.03
C SER A 215 28.69 -14.11 1.55
N SER A 216 29.34 -15.16 2.09
CA SER A 216 29.55 -15.26 3.54
C SER A 216 30.47 -14.15 4.06
N GLU A 217 31.42 -13.72 3.23
CA GLU A 217 32.37 -12.64 3.51
C GLU A 217 31.64 -11.29 3.56
N GLU A 218 30.79 -11.00 2.57
CA GLU A 218 29.97 -9.78 2.53
C GLU A 218 28.99 -9.72 3.71
N MET A 219 28.33 -10.84 4.02
CA MET A 219 27.44 -10.92 5.19
C MET A 219 28.21 -10.71 6.50
N LEU A 220 29.41 -11.27 6.62
CA LEU A 220 30.26 -11.07 7.79
C LEU A 220 30.70 -9.60 7.91
N GLU A 221 31.11 -8.96 6.81
CA GLU A 221 31.46 -7.54 6.79
C GLU A 221 30.32 -6.68 7.33
N ILE A 222 29.09 -6.91 6.86
CA ILE A 222 27.90 -6.19 7.35
C ILE A 222 27.65 -6.48 8.84
N LEU A 223 27.79 -7.73 9.27
CA LEU A 223 27.62 -8.12 10.68
C LEU A 223 28.70 -7.56 11.61
N LEU A 224 29.80 -7.05 11.06
CA LEU A 224 30.90 -6.41 11.78
C LEU A 224 30.88 -4.88 11.66
N MET A 225 30.09 -4.31 10.74
CA MET A 225 29.93 -2.88 10.56
C MET A 225 28.89 -2.32 11.55
N ASP A 226 29.28 -1.35 12.37
CA ASP A 226 28.33 -0.66 13.25
C ASP A 226 27.42 0.25 12.41
N PRO A 227 26.11 -0.02 12.31
CA PRO A 227 25.22 0.83 11.51
C PRO A 227 25.20 2.28 11.98
N GLN A 228 25.60 2.55 13.23
CA GLN A 228 25.72 3.91 13.77
C GLN A 228 26.72 4.78 12.98
N GLU A 229 27.75 4.19 12.37
CA GLU A 229 28.71 4.93 11.55
C GLU A 229 28.03 5.47 10.28
N GLU A 230 27.25 4.64 9.59
CA GLU A 230 26.48 5.04 8.41
C GLU A 230 25.41 6.08 8.75
N TRP A 231 24.73 5.94 9.89
CA TRP A 231 23.78 6.95 10.38
C TRP A 231 24.46 8.28 10.74
N SER A 232 25.71 8.24 11.25
CA SER A 232 26.46 9.45 11.60
C SER A 232 26.91 10.23 10.35
N LEU A 233 27.22 9.53 9.25
CA LEU A 233 27.45 10.17 7.94
C LEU A 233 26.20 10.88 7.45
N ARG A 234 25.03 10.21 7.50
CA ARG A 234 23.75 10.82 7.12
C ARG A 234 23.41 12.05 7.95
N LYS A 235 23.68 12.02 9.26
CA LYS A 235 23.46 13.18 10.13
C LYS A 235 24.26 14.40 9.68
N ARG A 236 25.55 14.23 9.35
CA ARG A 236 26.40 15.32 8.84
C ARG A 236 25.85 15.92 7.55
N MET A 237 25.44 15.08 6.61
CA MET A 237 24.79 15.53 5.37
C MET A 237 23.55 16.39 5.66
N TYR A 238 22.70 16.02 6.61
CA TYR A 238 21.54 16.84 6.98
C TYR A 238 21.92 18.18 7.62
N ASP A 239 22.95 18.20 8.46
CA ASP A 239 23.45 19.44 9.06
C ASP A 239 23.96 20.40 7.96
N ASP A 240 24.65 19.88 6.95
CA ASP A 240 25.14 20.65 5.79
C ASP A 240 23.98 21.18 4.92
N ILE A 241 22.99 20.34 4.63
CA ILE A 241 21.78 20.76 3.90
C ILE A 241 21.06 21.87 4.65
N LYS A 242 20.85 21.69 5.96
CA LYS A 242 20.18 22.70 6.80
C LYS A 242 20.92 24.03 6.78
N SER A 243 22.24 24.01 6.89
CA SER A 243 23.07 25.22 6.84
C SER A 243 22.95 25.92 5.47
N LYS A 244 23.12 25.18 4.37
CA LYS A 244 23.18 25.72 3.02
C LYS A 244 21.82 26.21 2.48
N PHE A 245 20.73 25.50 2.80
CA PHE A 245 19.42 25.73 2.19
C PHE A 245 18.39 26.37 3.14
N LYS A 246 18.83 26.85 4.32
CA LYS A 246 17.98 27.50 5.32
C LYS A 246 17.02 28.55 4.73
N GLY A 247 17.52 29.40 3.84
CA GLY A 247 16.72 30.45 3.20
C GLY A 247 15.62 29.93 2.26
N ALA A 248 15.85 28.80 1.57
CA ALA A 248 14.81 28.14 0.79
C ALA A 248 13.76 27.50 1.71
N PHE A 249 14.20 26.68 2.66
CA PHE A 249 13.27 25.78 3.35
C PHE A 249 12.56 26.43 4.52
N GLU A 250 13.25 27.21 5.36
CA GLU A 250 12.62 27.82 6.53
C GLU A 250 11.90 29.14 6.18
N LYS A 251 12.44 29.92 5.22
CA LYS A 251 11.88 31.24 4.90
C LYS A 251 10.91 31.23 3.72
N ARG A 252 11.30 30.61 2.60
CA ARG A 252 10.50 30.65 1.35
C ARG A 252 9.39 29.61 1.34
N LEU A 253 9.72 28.34 1.53
CA LEU A 253 8.74 27.24 1.49
C LEU A 253 8.08 27.00 2.84
N GLN A 254 8.80 27.24 3.95
CA GLN A 254 8.36 26.93 5.32
C GLN A 254 8.09 25.42 5.49
N ILE A 255 9.01 24.59 5.03
CA ILE A 255 8.97 23.12 5.17
C ILE A 255 9.11 22.77 6.66
N ALA A 256 8.22 21.91 7.16
CA ALA A 256 8.26 21.47 8.56
C ALA A 256 9.41 20.49 8.81
N THR A 257 9.53 19.48 7.95
CA THR A 257 10.55 18.43 8.03
C THR A 257 10.93 17.98 6.63
N TYR A 258 12.19 17.58 6.44
CA TYR A 258 12.61 16.95 5.19
C TYR A 258 13.54 15.77 5.49
N PHE A 259 13.50 14.77 4.62
CA PHE A 259 14.35 13.59 4.71
C PHE A 259 14.69 13.07 3.31
N CYS A 260 15.82 12.40 3.19
CA CYS A 260 16.24 11.66 2.01
C CYS A 260 16.09 10.16 2.27
N SER A 261 15.52 9.46 1.31
CA SER A 261 15.37 8.00 1.35
C SER A 261 16.69 7.31 1.69
N THR A 262 16.61 6.20 2.44
CA THR A 262 17.78 5.40 2.81
C THR A 262 18.47 4.75 1.60
N GLU A 263 17.80 4.73 0.45
CA GLU A 263 18.35 4.19 -0.80
C GLU A 263 19.15 5.22 -1.61
N LEU A 264 19.11 6.50 -1.22
CA LEU A 264 19.83 7.56 -1.90
C LEU A 264 21.25 7.70 -1.35
N THR A 265 22.17 8.00 -2.27
CA THR A 265 23.50 8.53 -1.94
C THR A 265 23.39 9.99 -1.54
N GLU A 266 24.40 10.50 -0.83
CA GLU A 266 24.49 11.91 -0.48
C GLU A 266 24.39 12.84 -1.70
N LYS A 267 25.09 12.47 -2.79
CA LYS A 267 25.04 13.22 -4.05
C LYS A 267 23.61 13.34 -4.59
N HIS A 268 22.88 12.23 -4.68
CA HIS A 268 21.51 12.24 -5.21
C HIS A 268 20.54 12.97 -4.27
N CYS A 269 20.70 12.81 -2.96
CA CYS A 269 19.94 13.60 -1.98
C CYS A 269 20.16 15.11 -2.21
N LEU A 270 21.42 15.55 -2.32
CA LEU A 270 21.76 16.95 -2.57
C LEU A 270 21.22 17.49 -3.90
N GLU A 271 21.15 16.64 -4.93
CA GLU A 271 20.55 17.00 -6.23
C GLU A 271 19.07 17.37 -6.08
N GLY A 272 18.26 16.50 -5.45
CA GLY A 272 16.84 16.77 -5.24
C GLY A 272 16.58 17.98 -4.34
N ILE A 273 17.39 18.13 -3.30
CA ILE A 273 17.37 19.31 -2.42
C ILE A 273 17.69 20.59 -3.19
N THR A 274 18.67 20.55 -4.10
CA THR A 274 19.06 21.71 -4.92
C THR A 274 17.93 22.09 -5.87
N SER A 275 17.32 21.13 -6.56
CA SER A 275 16.17 21.36 -7.44
C SER A 275 14.99 21.99 -6.68
N LEU A 276 14.67 21.49 -5.48
CA LEU A 276 13.61 22.06 -4.64
C LEU A 276 13.95 23.50 -4.19
N SER A 277 15.21 23.76 -3.84
CA SER A 277 15.67 25.11 -3.49
C SER A 277 15.52 26.08 -4.66
N GLN A 278 15.83 25.66 -5.88
CA GLN A 278 15.61 26.47 -7.09
C GLN A 278 14.12 26.72 -7.33
N ALA A 279 13.28 25.68 -7.24
CA ALA A 279 11.84 25.80 -7.39
C ALA A 279 11.22 26.79 -6.39
N SER A 280 11.79 26.89 -5.18
CA SER A 280 11.34 27.84 -4.15
C SER A 280 11.48 29.32 -4.55
N GLU A 281 12.21 29.64 -5.62
CA GLU A 281 12.26 30.99 -6.18
C GLU A 281 10.93 31.42 -6.77
N LYS A 282 10.11 30.49 -7.26
CA LYS A 282 8.80 30.79 -7.84
C LYS A 282 7.76 31.08 -6.75
N GLN A 283 7.02 32.18 -6.90
CA GLN A 283 5.96 32.54 -5.94
C GLN A 283 4.89 31.46 -5.82
N SER A 284 4.54 30.79 -6.93
CA SER A 284 3.58 29.68 -6.95
C SER A 284 3.93 28.57 -5.96
N MET A 285 5.22 28.27 -5.80
CA MET A 285 5.71 27.26 -4.85
C MET A 285 5.67 27.76 -3.40
N ARG A 286 6.05 29.03 -3.17
CA ARG A 286 6.05 29.65 -1.82
C ARG A 286 4.66 29.71 -1.19
N MET A 287 3.62 29.78 -2.01
CA MET A 287 2.23 29.83 -1.56
C MET A 287 1.64 28.45 -1.20
N LYS A 288 2.29 27.35 -1.61
CA LYS A 288 1.83 26.00 -1.29
C LYS A 288 2.05 25.67 0.19
N ALA A 289 1.23 24.77 0.71
CA ALA A 289 1.50 24.14 2.00
C ALA A 289 2.62 23.11 1.85
N TRP A 290 3.58 23.10 2.78
CA TRP A 290 4.68 22.15 2.83
C TRP A 290 4.83 21.64 4.26
N GLY A 291 4.58 20.36 4.47
CA GLY A 291 4.81 19.68 5.75
C GLY A 291 6.10 18.91 5.68
N GLU A 292 5.97 17.59 5.62
CA GLU A 292 7.06 16.66 5.38
C GLU A 292 7.41 16.60 3.88
N VAL A 293 8.70 16.75 3.57
CA VAL A 293 9.23 16.59 2.21
C VAL A 293 10.24 15.44 2.15
N ALA A 294 9.87 14.37 1.45
CA ALA A 294 10.76 13.24 1.18
C ALA A 294 11.49 13.43 -0.15
N ILE A 295 12.82 13.38 -0.17
CA ILE A 295 13.57 13.16 -1.41
C ILE A 295 13.69 11.66 -1.65
N ASP A 296 13.07 11.20 -2.72
CA ASP A 296 12.87 9.81 -3.05
C ASP A 296 13.68 9.40 -4.29
N LYS A 297 13.94 8.09 -4.41
CA LYS A 297 14.69 7.55 -5.54
C LYS A 297 13.87 7.48 -6.82
N TYR A 298 12.58 7.20 -6.72
CA TYR A 298 11.75 6.85 -7.87
C TYR A 298 10.51 7.74 -8.03
N ASN A 299 9.95 8.26 -6.94
CA ASN A 299 8.58 8.75 -6.96
C ASN A 299 8.43 10.21 -6.56
N THR A 300 7.49 10.88 -7.23
CA THR A 300 7.05 12.23 -6.89
C THR A 300 5.56 12.20 -6.56
N PHE A 301 5.21 12.27 -5.28
CA PHE A 301 3.82 12.16 -4.82
C PHE A 301 3.37 13.40 -4.06
N ILE A 302 2.13 13.81 -4.30
CA ILE A 302 1.35 14.60 -3.34
C ILE A 302 0.64 13.58 -2.46
N LYS A 303 1.05 13.43 -1.19
CA LYS A 303 0.47 12.47 -0.25
C LYS A 303 -0.82 13.04 0.35
N ASP A 304 -0.75 14.29 0.79
CA ASP A 304 -1.88 15.04 1.34
C ASP A 304 -1.71 16.56 1.12
N ASP A 305 -2.44 17.36 1.91
CA ASP A 305 -2.40 18.81 1.85
C ASP A 305 -1.06 19.43 2.22
N PHE A 306 -0.12 18.69 2.80
CA PHE A 306 1.16 19.19 3.31
C PHE A 306 2.33 18.32 2.83
N ASP A 307 2.17 17.01 2.91
CA ASP A 307 3.27 16.06 2.80
C ASP A 307 3.45 15.57 1.37
N VAL A 308 4.71 15.44 0.96
CA VAL A 308 5.08 15.09 -0.41
C VAL A 308 6.28 14.16 -0.45
N SER A 309 6.43 13.45 -1.57
CA SER A 309 7.70 12.89 -1.99
C SER A 309 8.13 13.49 -3.32
N ILE A 310 9.43 13.58 -3.54
CA ILE A 310 10.03 14.19 -4.72
C ILE A 310 11.14 13.30 -5.23
N ARG A 311 11.04 12.84 -6.48
CA ARG A 311 12.14 12.10 -7.11
C ARG A 311 13.37 12.99 -7.21
N PHE A 312 14.52 12.47 -6.77
CA PHE A 312 15.74 13.28 -6.56
C PHE A 312 16.25 14.00 -7.82
N ASN A 313 16.07 13.42 -9.00
CA ASN A 313 16.54 13.97 -10.27
C ASN A 313 15.46 14.75 -11.02
N LEU A 314 14.35 15.13 -10.35
CA LEU A 314 13.29 15.89 -11.00
C LEU A 314 13.72 17.36 -11.19
N PRO A 315 13.72 17.90 -12.42
CA PRO A 315 14.11 19.28 -12.67
C PRO A 315 13.20 20.30 -11.99
N SER A 316 13.74 21.48 -11.67
CA SER A 316 13.00 22.56 -10.99
C SER A 316 11.72 22.98 -11.73
N ASP A 317 11.72 23.06 -13.06
CA ASP A 317 10.53 23.47 -13.81
C ASP A 317 9.43 22.40 -13.79
N GLU A 318 9.82 21.12 -13.84
CA GLU A 318 8.88 19.99 -13.67
C GLU A 318 8.30 19.95 -12.26
N LEU A 319 9.11 20.23 -11.23
CA LEU A 319 8.63 20.38 -9.85
C LEU A 319 7.56 21.46 -9.74
N VAL A 320 7.83 22.64 -10.32
CA VAL A 320 6.89 23.78 -10.28
C VAL A 320 5.60 23.44 -11.01
N SER A 321 5.69 22.78 -12.17
CA SER A 321 4.52 22.35 -12.95
C SER A 321 3.68 21.33 -12.18
N TYR A 322 4.33 20.29 -11.64
CA TYR A 322 3.64 19.20 -10.97
C TYR A 322 2.92 19.67 -9.69
N PHE A 323 3.61 20.43 -8.83
CA PHE A 323 3.03 20.94 -7.59
C PHE A 323 2.11 22.16 -7.78
N ALA A 324 1.89 22.62 -9.02
CA ALA A 324 0.94 23.69 -9.29
C ALA A 324 -0.50 23.31 -8.88
N SER A 325 -0.85 22.02 -9.02
CA SER A 325 -2.16 21.44 -8.67
C SER A 325 -2.43 21.40 -7.17
N LYS A 326 -1.39 21.45 -6.34
CA LYS A 326 -1.48 21.40 -4.88
C LYS A 326 -2.20 22.62 -4.32
N GLU A 327 -3.03 22.44 -3.30
CA GLU A 327 -3.71 23.55 -2.65
C GLU A 327 -2.71 24.54 -2.02
N ASN A 328 -3.07 25.83 -2.08
CA ASN A 328 -2.31 26.87 -1.39
C ASN A 328 -2.52 26.74 0.12
N ARG A 329 -1.55 27.20 0.92
CA ARG A 329 -1.55 27.03 2.39
C ARG A 329 -2.83 27.50 3.06
N ALA A 330 -3.32 28.68 2.69
CA ALA A 330 -4.55 29.24 3.26
C ALA A 330 -5.79 28.39 2.95
N GLU A 331 -5.86 27.79 1.76
CA GLU A 331 -6.97 26.93 1.35
C GLU A 331 -6.90 25.57 2.06
N ALA A 332 -5.70 24.96 2.11
CA ALA A 332 -5.45 23.74 2.87
C ALA A 332 -5.85 23.91 4.35
N THR A 333 -5.40 24.98 5.02
CA THR A 333 -5.79 25.25 6.42
C THR A 333 -7.29 25.47 6.58
N LYS A 334 -7.93 26.21 5.67
CA LYS A 334 -9.37 26.43 5.70
C LYS A 334 -10.15 25.12 5.56
N ASN A 335 -9.73 24.26 4.63
CA ASN A 335 -10.39 22.99 4.38
C ASN A 335 -10.18 22.02 5.54
N ALA A 336 -8.97 21.93 6.11
CA ALA A 336 -8.69 21.11 7.29
C ALA A 336 -9.59 21.50 8.48
N VAL A 337 -9.72 22.80 8.78
CA VAL A 337 -10.64 23.28 9.85
C VAL A 337 -12.10 22.99 9.51
N LEU A 338 -12.49 23.05 8.23
CA LEU A 338 -13.84 22.71 7.81
C LEU A 338 -14.13 21.21 7.95
N VAL A 339 -13.15 20.34 7.68
CA VAL A 339 -13.25 18.90 7.89
C VAL A 339 -13.60 18.59 9.34
N GLU A 340 -12.87 19.14 10.32
CA GLU A 340 -13.17 18.91 11.74
C GLU A 340 -14.59 19.37 12.13
N LYS A 341 -15.05 20.49 11.57
CA LYS A 341 -16.42 21.00 11.80
C LYS A 341 -17.47 20.09 11.20
N LEU A 342 -17.24 19.61 9.97
CA LEU A 342 -18.17 18.72 9.27
C LEU A 342 -18.23 17.35 9.93
N GLU A 343 -17.11 16.79 10.37
CA GLU A 343 -17.06 15.53 11.11
C GLU A 343 -17.95 15.59 12.34
N LYS A 344 -17.83 16.65 13.16
CA LYS A 344 -18.70 16.87 14.33
C LYS A 344 -20.18 16.99 13.98
N ARG A 345 -20.52 17.54 12.81
CA ARG A 345 -21.92 17.64 12.33
C ARG A 345 -22.50 16.30 11.90
N THR A 346 -21.67 15.31 11.59
CA THR A 346 -22.14 13.97 11.24
C THR A 346 -22.42 13.10 12.46
N LEU A 347 -22.07 13.56 13.67
CA LEU A 347 -22.39 12.86 14.91
C LEU A 347 -23.91 12.85 15.15
N ASN A 348 -24.41 11.77 15.76
CA ASN A 348 -25.80 11.63 16.20
C ASN A 348 -26.84 11.90 15.10
N ASN A 349 -26.70 11.23 13.97
CA ASN A 349 -27.63 11.32 12.85
C ASN A 349 -28.47 10.03 12.74
N PRO A 350 -29.62 10.05 12.04
CA PRO A 350 -30.56 8.93 12.05
C PRO A 350 -30.01 7.65 11.40
N SER A 351 -28.96 7.71 10.57
CA SER A 351 -28.42 6.51 9.89
C SER A 351 -27.77 5.49 10.82
N GLY A 352 -27.33 5.92 12.01
CA GLY A 352 -26.48 5.13 12.90
C GLY A 352 -25.00 5.09 12.49
N LEU A 353 -24.60 5.82 11.43
CA LEU A 353 -23.22 5.91 10.95
C LEU A 353 -22.57 7.23 11.37
N ARG A 354 -21.33 7.19 11.85
CA ARG A 354 -20.45 8.36 11.92
C ARG A 354 -19.61 8.45 10.65
N ALA A 355 -19.49 9.63 10.03
CA ALA A 355 -18.53 9.81 8.95
C ALA A 355 -17.16 10.20 9.51
N VAL A 356 -16.09 9.63 8.96
CA VAL A 356 -14.70 9.84 9.37
C VAL A 356 -13.84 10.07 8.13
N CYS A 357 -12.96 11.08 8.19
CA CYS A 357 -11.92 11.29 7.19
C CYS A 357 -10.61 11.55 7.94
N ASP A 358 -9.68 10.60 7.85
CA ASP A 358 -8.34 10.77 8.37
C ASP A 358 -7.53 11.62 7.39
N LEU A 359 -7.02 12.76 7.85
CA LEU A 359 -6.24 13.69 7.03
C LEU A 359 -4.82 13.20 6.75
N GLU A 360 -4.34 12.15 7.44
CA GLU A 360 -3.07 11.52 7.12
C GLU A 360 -3.13 10.87 5.73
N GLY A 361 -2.34 11.37 4.77
CA GLY A 361 -2.38 10.86 3.40
C GLY A 361 -3.71 11.11 2.67
N MET A 362 -4.43 12.17 3.04
CA MET A 362 -5.72 12.55 2.44
C MET A 362 -5.80 14.07 2.26
N ARG A 363 -6.19 14.53 1.07
CA ARG A 363 -6.44 15.96 0.83
C ARG A 363 -7.73 16.40 1.51
N SER A 364 -7.68 17.43 2.36
CA SER A 364 -8.86 17.91 3.09
C SER A 364 -9.98 18.39 2.16
N LYS A 365 -9.65 18.90 0.97
CA LYS A 365 -10.65 19.27 -0.04
C LYS A 365 -11.55 18.09 -0.44
N LEU A 366 -10.96 16.91 -0.62
CA LEU A 366 -11.70 15.69 -0.92
C LEU A 366 -12.58 15.28 0.27
N CYS A 367 -12.05 15.32 1.49
CA CYS A 367 -12.83 15.08 2.71
C CYS A 367 -14.03 16.04 2.82
N VAL A 368 -13.85 17.34 2.56
CA VAL A 368 -14.95 18.33 2.60
C VAL A 368 -16.07 17.93 1.63
N GLY A 369 -15.72 17.47 0.43
CA GLY A 369 -16.68 16.95 -0.54
C GLY A 369 -17.44 15.75 0.02
N ALA A 370 -16.72 14.72 0.44
CA ALA A 370 -17.29 13.48 0.97
C ALA A 370 -18.20 13.71 2.18
N PHE A 371 -17.83 14.58 3.11
CA PHE A 371 -18.69 14.94 4.25
C PHE A 371 -19.99 15.63 3.82
N LYS A 372 -19.94 16.54 2.85
CA LYS A 372 -21.15 17.19 2.33
C LYS A 372 -22.06 16.18 1.65
N ASP A 373 -21.50 15.25 0.89
CA ASP A 373 -22.26 14.19 0.24
C ASP A 373 -22.90 13.24 1.26
N PHE A 374 -22.20 12.89 2.33
CA PHE A 374 -22.78 12.11 3.43
C PHE A 374 -23.93 12.84 4.14
N ILE A 375 -23.74 14.13 4.47
CA ILE A 375 -24.80 14.92 5.11
C ILE A 375 -26.03 15.02 4.20
N SER A 376 -25.82 15.20 2.90
CA SER A 376 -26.89 15.22 1.89
C SER A 376 -27.62 13.86 1.82
N PHE A 377 -26.86 12.76 1.81
CA PHE A 377 -27.40 11.39 1.84
C PHE A 377 -28.31 11.17 3.05
N VAL A 378 -27.82 11.44 4.27
CA VAL A 378 -28.60 11.27 5.51
C VAL A 378 -29.84 12.15 5.53
N SER A 379 -29.74 13.38 5.02
CA SER A 379 -30.87 14.30 4.97
C SER A 379 -31.97 13.82 4.02
N SER A 380 -31.58 13.18 2.91
CA SER A 380 -32.48 12.71 1.85
C SER A 380 -33.04 11.30 2.12
N HIS A 381 -32.36 10.50 2.95
CA HIS A 381 -32.71 9.12 3.27
C HIS A 381 -32.91 8.94 4.78
N ARG A 382 -33.87 9.67 5.35
CA ARG A 382 -34.11 9.69 6.81
C ARG A 382 -34.47 8.34 7.41
N ASP A 383 -34.96 7.42 6.59
CA ASP A 383 -35.35 6.07 7.00
C ASP A 383 -34.20 5.06 6.90
N PHE A 384 -33.10 5.42 6.24
CA PHE A 384 -31.93 4.56 6.17
C PHE A 384 -31.39 4.29 7.57
N ARG A 385 -31.21 3.01 7.91
CA ARG A 385 -30.54 2.56 9.14
C ARG A 385 -29.48 1.56 8.73
N VAL A 386 -28.26 1.72 9.21
CA VAL A 386 -27.21 0.76 8.92
C VAL A 386 -27.47 -0.58 9.62
N LYS A 387 -27.09 -1.69 8.99
CA LYS A 387 -27.03 -3.02 9.59
C LYS A 387 -25.83 -3.11 10.53
N GLU A 388 -25.98 -3.85 11.62
CA GLU A 388 -24.82 -4.28 12.41
C GLU A 388 -23.88 -5.13 11.53
N PRO A 389 -22.56 -5.09 11.75
CA PRO A 389 -21.85 -4.43 12.86
C PRO A 389 -21.36 -3.00 12.55
N TRP A 390 -21.80 -2.39 11.46
CA TRP A 390 -21.25 -1.13 10.97
C TRP A 390 -21.68 0.08 11.82
N GLU A 391 -20.73 0.95 12.15
CA GLU A 391 -20.94 2.14 13.00
C GLU A 391 -20.36 3.41 12.35
N SER A 392 -19.52 3.27 11.34
CA SER A 392 -18.80 4.39 10.74
C SER A 392 -18.57 4.20 9.24
N VAL A 393 -18.58 5.31 8.51
CA VAL A 393 -18.10 5.41 7.13
C VAL A 393 -16.74 6.07 7.17
N MET A 394 -15.72 5.40 6.67
CA MET A 394 -14.36 5.94 6.55
C MET A 394 -14.08 6.31 5.10
N PHE A 395 -13.86 7.60 4.86
CA PHE A 395 -13.44 8.13 3.57
C PHE A 395 -11.96 7.85 3.33
N VAL A 396 -11.66 7.41 2.11
CA VAL A 396 -10.32 7.02 1.66
C VAL A 396 -10.07 7.64 0.29
N ASP A 397 -8.85 8.09 0.01
CA ASP A 397 -8.46 8.44 -1.36
C ASP A 397 -8.26 7.13 -2.14
N GLY A 398 -9.25 6.75 -2.94
CA GLY A 398 -9.22 5.52 -3.73
C GLY A 398 -8.18 5.53 -4.85
N THR A 399 -7.50 6.65 -5.09
CA THR A 399 -6.47 6.79 -6.13
C THR A 399 -5.05 6.57 -5.61
N GLN A 400 -4.84 6.59 -4.29
CA GLN A 400 -3.51 6.44 -3.68
C GLN A 400 -3.31 5.05 -3.11
N LEU A 401 -2.29 4.32 -3.59
CA LEU A 401 -2.02 2.94 -3.20
C LEU A 401 -1.84 2.77 -1.69
N ALA A 402 -1.17 3.72 -1.02
CA ALA A 402 -0.97 3.66 0.42
C ALA A 402 -2.32 3.66 1.19
N ARG A 403 -3.27 4.48 0.75
CA ARG A 403 -4.60 4.59 1.35
C ARG A 403 -5.50 3.42 0.99
N VAL A 404 -5.40 2.93 -0.25
CA VAL A 404 -6.06 1.70 -0.69
C VAL A 404 -5.58 0.51 0.15
N ASN A 405 -4.26 0.35 0.30
CA ASN A 405 -3.67 -0.74 1.08
C ASN A 405 -4.00 -0.62 2.57
N PHE A 406 -4.07 0.60 3.13
CA PHE A 406 -4.57 0.81 4.49
C PHE A 406 -5.99 0.23 4.67
N ALA A 407 -6.91 0.52 3.74
CA ALA A 407 -8.27 0.01 3.83
C ALA A 407 -8.33 -1.52 3.66
N LEU A 408 -7.56 -2.08 2.72
CA LEU A 408 -7.54 -3.52 2.45
C LEU A 408 -6.82 -4.36 3.52
N ASN A 409 -5.82 -3.79 4.19
CA ASN A 409 -5.07 -4.46 5.26
C ASN A 409 -5.60 -4.17 6.65
N SER A 410 -6.55 -3.24 6.79
CA SER A 410 -7.29 -3.13 8.03
C SER A 410 -7.96 -4.49 8.29
N SER A 411 -7.62 -5.11 9.43
CA SER A 411 -8.46 -6.16 9.99
C SER A 411 -9.89 -5.64 9.96
N PRO A 412 -10.92 -6.48 9.80
CA PRO A 412 -12.30 -6.05 9.94
C PRO A 412 -12.47 -5.47 11.35
N ARG A 413 -12.22 -4.17 11.48
CA ARG A 413 -12.80 -3.31 12.47
C ARG A 413 -14.25 -3.36 12.04
N HIS A 414 -14.99 -4.31 12.61
CA HIS A 414 -16.33 -4.68 12.19
C HIS A 414 -17.30 -3.49 12.14
N SER A 415 -16.85 -2.29 12.52
CA SER A 415 -17.53 -1.01 12.49
C SER A 415 -17.31 -0.11 11.26
N TYR A 416 -16.31 -0.31 10.37
CA TYR A 416 -16.05 0.63 9.26
C TYR A 416 -16.53 0.15 7.88
N ILE A 417 -17.31 1.00 7.23
CA ILE A 417 -17.58 0.95 5.79
C ILE A 417 -16.57 1.87 5.10
N TYR A 418 -15.70 1.31 4.27
CA TYR A 418 -14.75 2.10 3.48
C TYR A 418 -15.38 2.56 2.17
N ILE A 419 -15.22 3.85 1.84
CA ILE A 419 -15.71 4.42 0.60
C ILE A 419 -14.73 5.46 0.05
N ASP A 420 -14.62 5.53 -1.28
CA ASP A 420 -13.80 6.57 -1.91
C ASP A 420 -14.38 7.96 -1.61
N ALA A 421 -13.54 8.87 -1.13
CA ALA A 421 -13.89 10.26 -0.91
C ALA A 421 -14.24 11.00 -2.22
N ALA A 422 -13.78 10.49 -3.37
CA ALA A 422 -14.07 11.02 -4.69
C ALA A 422 -15.36 10.44 -5.31
N SER A 423 -16.07 9.53 -4.63
CA SER A 423 -17.33 8.97 -5.15
C SER A 423 -18.39 10.05 -5.32
N GLY A 424 -18.98 10.11 -6.52
CA GLY A 424 -20.08 11.03 -6.79
C GLY A 424 -21.38 10.61 -6.08
N PRO A 425 -22.39 11.50 -5.97
CA PRO A 425 -23.58 11.26 -5.14
C PRO A 425 -24.36 9.97 -5.46
N LYS A 426 -24.51 9.63 -6.75
CA LYS A 426 -25.20 8.39 -7.17
C LYS A 426 -24.47 7.14 -6.72
N GLU A 427 -23.15 7.19 -6.83
CA GLU A 427 -22.28 6.07 -6.53
C GLU A 427 -22.15 5.87 -5.02
N PHE A 428 -22.01 6.99 -4.30
CA PHE A 428 -22.05 7.06 -2.85
C PHE A 428 -23.31 6.42 -2.29
N LEU A 429 -24.46 6.80 -2.83
CA LEU A 429 -25.76 6.22 -2.49
C LEU A 429 -25.79 4.72 -2.77
N ALA A 430 -25.43 4.30 -3.99
CA ALA A 430 -25.45 2.88 -4.39
C ALA A 430 -24.55 2.02 -3.49
N HIS A 431 -23.41 2.55 -3.05
CA HIS A 431 -22.51 1.86 -2.15
C HIS A 431 -23.11 1.73 -0.74
N LEU A 432 -23.56 2.84 -0.12
CA LEU A 432 -24.09 2.82 1.24
C LEU A 432 -25.38 2.01 1.40
N MET A 433 -26.25 2.01 0.38
CA MET A 433 -27.51 1.25 0.42
C MET A 433 -27.29 -0.26 0.59
N ARG A 434 -26.12 -0.79 0.20
CA ARG A 434 -25.76 -2.22 0.40
C ARG A 434 -25.63 -2.59 1.89
N PHE A 435 -25.40 -1.60 2.74
CA PHE A 435 -25.19 -1.77 4.18
C PHE A 435 -26.42 -1.35 5.01
N GLY A 436 -27.47 -0.86 4.37
CA GLY A 436 -28.73 -0.48 5.01
C GLY A 436 -29.62 -1.67 5.37
N LYS A 437 -30.51 -1.48 6.34
CA LYS A 437 -31.60 -2.41 6.69
C LYS A 437 -32.70 -2.41 5.66
#